data_AF-A0A699UUK0-F1
#
_entry.id   AF-A0A699UUK0-F1
#
_cell.length_a   1.000
_cell.length_b   1.000
_cell.length_c   1.000
_cell.angle_alpha   90.00
_cell.angle_beta   90.00
_cell.angle_gamma   90.00
#
_symmetry.space_group_name_H-M   'P 1'
#
loop_
_entity.id
_entity.type
_entity.pdbx_description
1 polymer ?
#
loop_
_entity_poly.entity_id
_entity_poly.type
_entity_poly.pdbx_seq_one_letter_code
_entity_poly.pdbx_strand_id
1 'polypeptide(L)'
;WCERMESVFHISNYAAENQVKFATCTIHSVALTWWNTYVQTVGHEAAYDMSWKTLMKMMTDKYCPRNEIRKLEIELWELKESDKIEKYIGGLPDMIHESVVASKPKTMQEAIEIATELMDNVEQNRA
;
A
#
# COMPACT_ATOMS: atom_id res chain seq x y z
N TRP A 1 -16.26 3.43 0.47
CA TRP A 1 -17.54 3.40 -0.28
C TRP A 1 -18.14 2.00 -0.29
N CYS A 2 -17.37 0.96 -0.67
CA CYS A 2 -17.84 -0.44 -0.71
C CYS A 2 -18.45 -0.90 0.63
N GLU A 3 -17.72 -0.76 1.73
CA GLU A 3 -18.19 -1.14 3.09
C GLU A 3 -19.49 -0.42 3.49
N ARG A 4 -19.63 0.86 3.10
CA ARG A 4 -20.85 1.64 3.35
C ARG A 4 -22.03 1.05 2.58
N MET A 5 -21.80 0.64 1.34
CA MET A 5 -22.86 0.05 0.51
C MET A 5 -23.28 -1.32 1.02
N GLU A 6 -22.31 -2.14 1.44
CA GLU A 6 -22.58 -3.44 2.08
C GLU A 6 -23.40 -3.29 3.36
N SER A 7 -23.09 -2.27 4.16
CA SER A 7 -23.88 -1.93 5.36
C SER A 7 -25.32 -1.54 4.99
N VAL A 8 -25.51 -0.73 3.95
CA VAL A 8 -26.85 -0.36 3.45
C VAL A 8 -27.61 -1.59 2.98
N PHE A 9 -26.99 -2.48 2.21
CA PHE A 9 -27.62 -3.71 1.75
C PHE A 9 -28.04 -4.61 2.91
N HIS A 10 -27.19 -4.72 3.93
CA HIS A 10 -27.47 -5.52 5.10
C HIS A 10 -28.63 -4.96 5.92
N ILE A 11 -28.58 -3.66 6.26
CA ILE A 11 -29.61 -3.01 7.09
C ILE A 11 -30.96 -2.97 6.37
N SER A 12 -30.97 -2.74 5.06
CA SER A 12 -32.20 -2.66 4.26
C SER A 12 -32.68 -4.01 3.73
N ASN A 13 -32.01 -5.11 4.08
CA ASN A 13 -32.31 -6.46 3.60
C ASN A 13 -32.46 -6.54 2.07
N TYR A 14 -31.50 -5.94 1.35
CA TYR A 14 -31.60 -5.76 -0.09
C TYR A 14 -31.29 -7.07 -0.84
N ALA A 15 -32.21 -7.49 -1.71
CA ALA A 15 -32.04 -8.67 -2.55
C ALA A 15 -30.82 -8.51 -3.49
N ALA A 16 -30.09 -9.61 -3.71
CA ALA A 16 -28.84 -9.61 -4.46
C ALA A 16 -29.01 -9.04 -5.88
N GLU A 17 -30.12 -9.34 -6.55
CA GLU A 17 -30.40 -8.86 -7.91
C GLU A 17 -30.56 -7.34 -8.03
N ASN A 18 -30.81 -6.64 -6.92
CA ASN A 18 -31.00 -5.20 -6.96
C ASN A 18 -29.74 -4.43 -6.54
N GLN A 19 -28.79 -5.08 -5.85
CA GLN A 19 -27.62 -4.43 -5.24
C GLN A 19 -26.83 -3.59 -6.24
N VAL A 20 -26.51 -4.14 -7.42
CA VAL A 20 -25.75 -3.43 -8.47
C VAL A 20 -26.52 -2.23 -8.99
N LYS A 21 -27.83 -2.37 -9.23
CA LYS A 21 -28.70 -1.26 -9.68
C LYS A 21 -28.67 -0.11 -8.68
N PHE A 22 -28.85 -0.41 -7.39
CA PHE A 22 -28.84 0.61 -6.34
C PHE A 22 -27.47 1.27 -6.19
N ALA A 23 -26.40 0.48 -6.11
CA ALA A 23 -25.06 1.03 -5.88
C ALA A 23 -24.60 1.93 -7.02
N THR A 24 -24.87 1.53 -8.26
CA THR A 24 -24.42 2.28 -9.45
C THR A 24 -25.09 3.66 -9.55
N CYS A 25 -26.30 3.83 -9.03
CA CYS A 25 -26.94 5.14 -8.88
C CYS A 25 -26.20 6.09 -7.92
N THR A 26 -25.32 5.58 -7.06
CA THR A 26 -24.53 6.40 -6.12
C THR A 26 -23.13 6.72 -6.65
N ILE A 27 -22.78 6.22 -7.83
CA ILE A 27 -21.49 6.49 -8.47
C ILE A 27 -21.54 7.87 -9.14
N HIS A 28 -20.47 8.66 -9.00
CA HIS A 28 -20.39 10.02 -9.53
C HIS A 28 -19.11 10.23 -10.34
N SER A 29 -19.06 11.32 -11.12
CA SER A 29 -17.85 11.82 -11.80
C SER A 29 -17.21 10.77 -12.74
N VAL A 30 -15.88 10.63 -12.69
CA VAL A 30 -15.08 9.71 -13.53
C VAL A 30 -15.55 8.25 -13.38
N ALA A 31 -15.97 7.86 -12.17
CA ALA A 31 -16.48 6.53 -11.92
C ALA A 31 -17.82 6.28 -12.61
N LEU A 32 -18.69 7.30 -12.68
CA LEU A 32 -19.97 7.19 -13.39
C LEU A 32 -19.74 7.10 -14.90
N THR A 33 -18.80 7.90 -15.42
CA THR A 33 -18.40 7.84 -16.83
C THR A 33 -17.91 6.44 -17.20
N TRP A 34 -17.03 5.86 -16.39
CA TRP A 34 -16.56 4.49 -16.59
C TRP A 34 -17.68 3.46 -16.55
N TRP A 35 -18.57 3.54 -15.56
CA TRP A 35 -19.71 2.62 -15.46
C TRP A 35 -20.59 2.69 -16.71
N ASN A 36 -20.91 3.90 -17.18
CA ASN A 36 -21.71 4.10 -18.39
C ASN A 36 -21.04 3.50 -19.63
N THR A 37 -19.73 3.68 -19.81
CA THR A 37 -18.98 3.02 -20.89
C THR A 37 -19.05 1.50 -20.79
N TYR A 38 -18.94 0.95 -19.58
CA TYR A 38 -19.07 -0.49 -19.38
C TYR A 38 -20.46 -1.00 -19.77
N VAL A 39 -21.54 -0.35 -19.30
CA VAL A 39 -22.92 -0.69 -19.67
C VAL A 39 -23.13 -0.62 -21.19
N GLN A 40 -22.59 0.40 -21.86
CA GLN A 40 -22.64 0.49 -23.33
C GLN A 40 -21.92 -0.66 -24.03
N THR A 41 -20.84 -1.16 -23.44
CA THR A 41 -20.00 -2.21 -24.04
C THR A 41 -20.63 -3.60 -23.88
N VAL A 42 -21.13 -3.93 -22.69
CA VAL A 42 -21.65 -5.28 -22.40
C VAL A 42 -23.17 -5.38 -22.56
N GLY A 43 -23.88 -4.26 -22.67
CA GLY A 43 -25.33 -4.20 -22.70
C GLY A 43 -25.95 -4.07 -21.30
N HIS A 44 -27.12 -3.45 -21.25
CA HIS A 44 -27.83 -3.15 -19.99
C HIS A 44 -28.16 -4.41 -19.19
N GLU A 45 -28.72 -5.43 -19.82
CA GLU A 45 -29.09 -6.70 -19.17
C GLU A 45 -27.87 -7.36 -18.50
N ALA A 46 -26.83 -7.64 -19.28
CA ALA A 46 -25.60 -8.26 -18.75
C ALA A 46 -24.91 -7.42 -17.67
N ALA A 47 -24.93 -6.08 -17.80
CA ALA A 47 -24.32 -5.19 -16.81
C ALA A 47 -25.04 -5.24 -15.46
N TYR A 48 -26.37 -5.30 -15.45
CA TYR A 48 -27.15 -5.27 -14.21
C TYR A 48 -27.45 -6.66 -13.64
N ASP A 49 -27.31 -7.73 -14.42
CA ASP A 49 -27.42 -9.11 -13.96
C ASP A 49 -26.17 -9.61 -13.22
N MET A 50 -25.07 -8.86 -13.27
CA MET A 50 -23.85 -9.23 -12.54
C MET A 50 -24.05 -9.16 -11.02
N SER A 51 -23.26 -9.93 -10.28
CA SER A 51 -23.25 -9.85 -8.82
C SER A 51 -22.50 -8.62 -8.30
N TRP A 52 -22.89 -8.13 -7.12
CA TRP A 52 -22.15 -7.10 -6.38
C TRP A 52 -20.67 -7.43 -6.24
N LYS A 53 -20.34 -8.69 -5.95
CA LYS A 53 -18.95 -9.19 -5.86
C LYS A 53 -18.16 -8.95 -7.14
N THR A 54 -18.79 -9.12 -8.30
CA THR A 54 -18.15 -8.90 -9.60
C THR A 54 -17.89 -7.41 -9.83
N LEU A 55 -18.88 -6.56 -9.53
CA LEU A 55 -18.71 -5.10 -9.59
C LEU A 55 -17.58 -4.63 -8.67
N MET A 56 -17.48 -5.17 -7.45
CA MET A 56 -16.41 -4.82 -6.50
C MET A 56 -15.04 -5.22 -7.02
N LYS A 57 -14.91 -6.41 -7.63
CA LYS A 57 -13.66 -6.81 -8.26
C LYS A 57 -13.24 -5.82 -9.35
N MET A 58 -14.16 -5.45 -10.24
CA MET A 58 -13.86 -4.48 -11.32
C MET A 58 -13.48 -3.10 -10.80
N MET A 59 -14.17 -2.61 -9.76
CA MET A 59 -13.86 -1.34 -9.11
C MET A 59 -12.48 -1.37 -8.47
N THR A 60 -12.13 -2.44 -7.77
CA THR A 60 -10.80 -2.63 -7.15
C THR A 60 -9.71 -2.69 -8.22
N ASP A 61 -9.91 -3.47 -9.28
CA ASP A 61 -8.91 -3.59 -10.36
C ASP A 61 -8.64 -2.25 -11.04
N LYS A 62 -9.66 -1.39 -11.19
CA LYS A 62 -9.55 -0.09 -11.84
C LYS A 62 -8.97 1.01 -10.93
N TYR A 63 -9.44 1.10 -9.69
CA TYR A 63 -9.16 2.23 -8.79
C TYR A 63 -8.19 1.90 -7.66
N CYS A 64 -7.91 0.63 -7.41
CA CYS A 64 -6.94 0.17 -6.42
C CYS A 64 -5.90 -0.78 -7.09
N PRO A 65 -5.19 -0.29 -8.13
CA PRO A 65 -4.31 -1.14 -8.91
C PRO A 65 -3.14 -1.65 -8.06
N ARG A 66 -2.92 -2.98 -8.06
CA ARG A 66 -2.00 -3.66 -7.15
C ARG A 66 -0.55 -3.17 -7.27
N ASN A 67 -0.13 -2.70 -8.43
CA ASN A 67 1.21 -2.13 -8.65
C ASN A 67 1.42 -0.83 -7.85
N GLU A 68 0.43 0.05 -7.77
CA GLU A 68 0.52 1.29 -6.99
C GLU A 68 0.54 0.97 -5.49
N ILE A 69 -0.29 0.02 -5.04
CA ILE A 69 -0.25 -0.46 -3.65
C ILE A 69 1.14 -1.02 -3.32
N ARG A 70 1.69 -1.87 -4.19
CA ARG A 70 3.02 -2.46 -4.00
C ARG A 70 4.11 -1.39 -3.96
N LYS A 71 4.00 -0.35 -4.77
CA LYS A 71 4.92 0.79 -4.75
C LYS A 71 4.87 1.49 -3.39
N LEU A 72 3.68 1.78 -2.87
CA LEU A 72 3.51 2.36 -1.54
C LEU A 72 3.99 1.43 -0.42
N GLU A 73 3.78 0.11 -0.55
CA GLU A 73 4.29 -0.90 0.40
C GLU A 73 5.84 -0.87 0.48
N ILE A 74 6.52 -0.70 -0.67
CA ILE A 74 7.98 -0.57 -0.75
C ILE A 74 8.45 0.74 -0.14
N GLU A 75 7.87 1.88 -0.54
CA GLU A 75 8.21 3.21 0.01
C GLU A 75 8.04 3.23 1.54
N LEU A 76 6.97 2.62 2.06
CA LEU A 76 6.76 2.50 3.51
C LEU A 76 7.81 1.63 4.19
N TRP A 77 8.25 0.54 3.54
CA TRP A 77 9.30 -0.31 4.07
C TRP A 77 10.65 0.43 4.12
N GLU A 78 11.00 1.16 3.06
CA GLU A 78 12.23 1.97 2.99
C GLU A 78 12.26 3.06 4.08
N LEU A 79 11.14 3.76 4.30
CA LEU A 79 11.02 4.74 5.38
C LEU A 79 11.22 4.11 6.76
N LYS A 80 10.55 2.98 7.02
CA LYS A 80 10.71 2.25 8.29
C LYS A 80 12.13 1.73 8.48
N GLU A 81 12.80 1.34 7.41
CA GLU A 81 14.19 0.88 7.48
C GLU A 81 15.13 2.05 7.78
N SER A 82 14.94 3.20 7.12
CA SER A 82 15.66 4.44 7.41
C SER A 82 15.52 4.85 8.88
N ASP A 83 14.30 4.87 9.42
CA ASP A 83 14.05 5.23 10.82
C ASP A 83 14.82 4.33 11.81
N LYS A 84 14.91 3.02 11.51
CA LYS A 84 15.67 2.10 12.36
C LYS A 84 17.17 2.37 12.27
N ILE A 85 17.69 2.63 11.06
CA ILE A 85 19.10 2.93 10.81
C ILE A 85 19.50 4.20 11.57
N GLU A 86 18.70 5.25 11.46
CA GLU A 86 18.93 6.51 12.18
C GLU A 86 18.96 6.30 13.70
N LYS A 87 17.99 5.54 14.23
CA LYS A 87 17.94 5.21 15.65
C LYS A 87 19.16 4.38 16.10
N TYR A 88 19.61 3.45 15.28
CA TYR A 88 20.79 2.64 15.55
C TYR A 88 22.06 3.50 15.59
N ILE A 89 22.26 4.33 14.56
CA ILE A 89 23.40 5.25 14.46
C ILE A 89 23.43 6.20 15.65
N GLY A 90 22.29 6.76 16.05
CA GLY A 90 22.20 7.65 17.21
C GLY A 90 22.53 7.00 18.57
N GLY A 91 22.63 5.66 18.62
CA GLY A 91 23.07 4.90 19.79
C GLY A 91 24.55 4.48 19.76
N LEU A 92 25.29 4.78 18.68
CA LEU A 92 26.69 4.37 18.53
C LEU A 92 27.67 5.26 19.32
N PRO A 93 28.83 4.74 19.73
CA PRO A 93 29.91 5.55 20.29
C PRO A 93 30.42 6.61 19.32
N ASP A 94 30.72 7.82 19.83
CA ASP A 94 31.20 8.97 19.05
C ASP A 94 32.38 8.64 18.11
N MET A 95 33.28 7.75 18.56
CA MET A 95 34.47 7.37 17.81
C MET A 95 34.19 6.68 16.47
N ILE A 96 33.02 6.06 16.28
CA ILE A 96 32.62 5.41 15.02
C ILE A 96 31.42 6.09 14.35
N HIS A 97 30.68 6.93 15.07
CA HIS A 97 29.44 7.56 14.62
C HIS A 97 29.59 8.26 13.26
N GLU A 98 30.56 9.19 13.14
CA GLU A 98 30.76 9.96 11.90
C GLU A 98 31.08 9.06 10.69
N SER A 99 31.84 7.99 10.93
CA SER A 99 32.23 7.04 9.89
C SER A 99 31.04 6.22 9.39
N VAL A 100 30.17 5.74 10.30
CA VAL A 100 28.95 5.02 9.93
C VAL A 100 27.97 5.93 9.18
N VAL A 101 27.81 7.19 9.62
CA VAL A 101 26.98 8.19 8.91
C VAL A 101 27.51 8.43 7.49
N ALA A 102 28.82 8.56 7.33
CA ALA A 102 29.45 8.80 6.02
C ALA A 102 29.22 7.66 5.03
N SER A 103 29.16 6.42 5.53
CA SER A 103 28.94 5.21 4.72
C SER A 103 27.50 5.07 4.19
N LYS A 104 26.53 5.81 4.74
CA LYS A 104 25.12 5.83 4.30
C LYS A 104 24.54 4.42 4.08
N PRO A 105 24.47 3.59 5.13
CA PRO A 105 23.91 2.24 5.02
C PRO A 105 22.46 2.29 4.52
N LYS A 106 22.09 1.37 3.64
CA LYS A 106 20.74 1.23 3.08
C LYS A 106 19.89 0.26 3.88
N THR A 107 20.52 -0.65 4.63
CA THR A 107 19.82 -1.63 5.46
C THR A 107 20.40 -1.62 6.88
N MET A 108 19.60 -2.10 7.83
CA MET A 108 20.06 -2.30 9.20
C MET A 108 21.27 -3.24 9.28
N GLN A 109 21.29 -4.28 8.46
CA GLN A 109 22.39 -5.24 8.45
C GLN A 109 23.71 -4.59 8.01
N GLU A 110 23.66 -3.78 6.94
CA GLU A 110 24.83 -2.99 6.51
C GLU A 110 25.31 -2.05 7.61
N ALA A 111 24.40 -1.35 8.30
CA ALA A 111 24.76 -0.45 9.40
C ALA A 111 25.49 -1.19 10.54
N ILE A 112 25.03 -2.40 10.88
CA ILE A 112 25.65 -3.25 11.91
C ILE A 112 27.02 -3.73 11.46
N GLU A 113 27.15 -4.23 10.24
CA GLU A 113 28.42 -4.72 9.70
C GLU A 113 29.50 -3.63 9.69
N ILE A 114 29.16 -2.44 9.21
CA ILE A 114 30.07 -1.29 9.20
C ILE A 114 30.50 -0.93 10.64
N ALA A 115 29.56 -0.87 11.58
CA ALA A 115 29.86 -0.52 12.95
C ALA A 115 30.80 -1.54 13.63
N THR A 116 30.56 -2.84 13.41
CA THR A 116 31.41 -3.92 13.94
C THR A 116 32.82 -3.88 13.35
N GLU A 117 32.94 -3.73 12.03
CA GLU A 117 34.25 -3.64 11.36
C GLU A 117 35.07 -2.45 11.88
N LEU A 118 34.42 -1.30 12.09
CA LEU A 118 35.08 -0.12 12.65
C LEU A 118 35.53 -0.34 14.09
N MET A 119 34.73 -1.03 14.93
CA MET A 119 35.13 -1.35 16.30
C MET A 119 36.35 -2.28 16.33
N ASP A 120 36.35 -3.34 15.53
CA ASP A 120 37.49 -4.28 15.45
C ASP A 120 38.78 -3.56 15.02
N ASN A 121 38.69 -2.65 14.04
CA ASN A 121 39.81 -1.82 13.60
C ASN A 121 40.31 -0.87 14.71
N VAL A 122 39.42 -0.29 15.50
CA VAL A 122 39.79 0.59 16.63
C VAL A 122 40.49 -0.22 17.74
N GLU A 123 40.01 -1.43 18.03
CA GLU A 123 40.66 -2.32 19.00
C GLU A 123 42.04 -2.78 18.53
N GLN A 124 42.19 -3.17 17.27
CA GLN A 124 43.48 -3.56 16.70
C GLN A 124 44.50 -2.42 16.70
N ASN A 125 44.08 -1.18 16.44
CA ASN A 125 44.97 -0.01 16.47
C ASN A 125 45.37 0.44 17.89
N ARG A 126 44.67 -0.05 18.94
CA ARG A 126 45.00 0.25 20.35
C ARG A 126 45.93 -0.78 20.99
N ALA A 127 46.10 -1.95 20.37
CA ALA A 127 46.97 -3.04 20.83
C ALA A 127 48.43 -2.82 20.40
#